data_AF-A0A0J0XHS4-F1
#
_entry.id   AF-A0A0J0XHS4-F1
#
_cell.length_a   1.000
_cell.length_b   1.000
_cell.length_c   1.000
_cell.angle_alpha   90.00
_cell.angle_beta   90.00
_cell.angle_gamma   90.00
#
_symmetry.space_group_name_H-M   'P 1'
#
loop_
_entity.id
_entity.type
_entity.pdbx_description
1 polymer ?
#
loop_
_entity_poly.entity_id
_entity_poly.type
_entity_poly.pdbx_seq_one_letter_code
_entity_poly.pdbx_strand_id
1 'polypeptide(L)'
;MRLWSVSPALLDRAALIACWREALLAQKVLAGLTKGYTKHPQLTRFRAHPDPLSAIGFFLGELQREATARGYVFNAALIAAPSATPPGIPVHEGQVAYELEWLRSKVRRREPAWLAALEGVEVAMSAAASFVVVPGGIEEWEKIAEPKVKKERRKVKTEEGEGRPKVERTRSAPPRLGSRRSERLAATPR
;
A
#
# COMPACT_ATOMS: atom_id res chain seq x y z
N MET A 1 -0.51 8.06 -1.84
CA MET A 1 0.40 9.09 -1.31
C MET A 1 1.14 8.47 -0.14
N ARG A 2 2.47 8.45 -0.22
CA ARG A 2 3.41 8.02 0.80
C ARG A 2 4.60 8.96 0.75
N LEU A 3 4.71 9.80 1.77
CA LEU A 3 5.85 10.64 2.05
C LEU A 3 6.73 9.83 3.01
N TRP A 4 7.88 9.38 2.52
CA TRP A 4 8.79 8.56 3.32
C TRP A 4 9.50 9.43 4.36
N SER A 5 9.55 8.98 5.61
CA SER A 5 10.46 9.48 6.64
C SER A 5 11.86 8.92 6.53
N VAL A 6 12.06 7.84 5.76
CA VAL A 6 13.41 7.35 5.44
C VAL A 6 14.11 8.26 4.42
N SER A 7 15.44 8.35 4.53
CA SER A 7 16.30 9.14 3.68
C SER A 7 16.11 8.78 2.19
N PRO A 8 16.03 9.78 1.29
CA PRO A 8 15.98 9.53 -0.15
C PRO A 8 17.10 8.61 -0.66
N ALA A 9 18.27 8.66 -0.03
CA ALA A 9 19.43 7.80 -0.35
C ALA A 9 19.11 6.30 -0.26
N LEU A 10 18.15 5.92 0.57
CA LEU A 10 17.74 4.52 0.75
C LEU A 10 16.68 4.09 -0.27
N LEU A 11 15.89 5.02 -0.79
CA LEU A 11 14.80 4.70 -1.72
C LEU A 11 15.37 4.09 -3.00
N ASP A 12 14.84 2.94 -3.44
CA ASP A 12 15.13 2.41 -4.76
C ASP A 12 14.55 3.30 -5.86
N ARG A 13 14.92 3.07 -7.12
CA ARG A 13 14.48 3.93 -8.24
C ARG A 13 12.96 4.10 -8.27
N ALA A 14 12.20 3.02 -8.07
CA ALA A 14 10.75 3.08 -8.12
C ALA A 14 10.15 3.87 -6.94
N ALA A 15 10.67 3.68 -5.72
CA ALA A 15 10.21 4.43 -4.56
C ALA A 15 10.57 5.91 -4.65
N LEU A 16 11.76 6.26 -5.15
CA LEU A 16 12.20 7.64 -5.31
C LEU A 16 11.30 8.42 -6.28
N ILE A 17 11.02 7.84 -7.46
CA ILE A 17 10.12 8.44 -8.46
C ILE A 17 8.69 8.58 -7.93
N ALA A 18 8.17 7.55 -7.26
CA ALA A 18 6.84 7.60 -6.67
C ALA A 18 6.75 8.69 -5.58
N CYS A 19 7.74 8.73 -4.68
CA CYS A 19 7.81 9.71 -3.60
C CYS A 19 7.82 11.14 -4.14
N TRP A 20 8.60 11.43 -5.19
CA TRP A 20 8.61 12.74 -5.85
C TRP A 20 7.23 13.18 -6.34
N ARG A 21 6.53 12.31 -7.07
CA ARG A 21 5.20 12.63 -7.60
C ARG A 21 4.17 12.84 -6.50
N GLU A 22 4.25 12.03 -5.45
CA GLU A 22 3.34 12.11 -4.31
C GLU A 22 3.63 13.33 -3.42
N ALA A 23 4.89 13.74 -3.30
CA ALA A 23 5.30 14.96 -2.63
C ALA A 23 4.87 16.23 -3.38
N LEU A 24 4.95 16.25 -4.71
CA LEU A 24 4.40 17.35 -5.51
C LEU A 24 2.87 17.45 -5.36
N LEU A 25 2.18 16.32 -5.25
CA LEU A 25 0.76 16.31 -4.92
C LEU A 25 0.52 16.84 -3.50
N ALA A 26 1.32 16.43 -2.52
CA ALA A 26 1.25 16.93 -1.15
C ALA A 26 1.44 18.45 -1.09
N GLN A 27 2.40 19.00 -1.82
CA GLN A 27 2.60 20.45 -1.96
C GLN A 27 1.33 21.14 -2.45
N LYS A 28 0.68 20.62 -3.51
CA LYS A 28 -0.57 21.19 -4.01
C LYS A 28 -1.70 21.09 -2.97
N VAL A 29 -1.78 19.99 -2.22
CA VAL A 29 -2.77 19.81 -1.14
C VAL A 29 -2.54 20.83 -0.02
N LEU A 30 -1.30 21.02 0.41
CA LEU A 30 -0.93 21.98 1.46
C LEU A 30 -1.15 23.44 1.01
N ALA A 31 -1.01 23.72 -0.28
CA ALA A 31 -1.31 25.02 -0.89
C ALA A 31 -2.82 25.26 -1.15
N GLY A 32 -3.70 24.30 -0.81
CA GLY A 32 -5.14 24.43 -1.07
C GLY A 32 -5.54 24.33 -2.55
N LEU A 33 -4.63 23.86 -3.42
CA LEU A 33 -4.83 23.79 -4.88
C LEU A 33 -5.48 22.49 -5.34
N THR A 34 -5.92 21.62 -4.43
CA THR A 34 -6.58 20.35 -4.75
C THR A 34 -7.90 20.19 -4.02
N LYS A 35 -8.86 19.54 -4.68
CA LYS A 35 -10.12 19.10 -4.05
C LYS A 35 -10.02 17.70 -3.44
N GLY A 36 -9.13 16.86 -3.97
CA GLY A 36 -8.87 15.50 -3.48
C GLY A 36 -7.63 15.41 -2.59
N TYR A 37 -7.49 14.30 -1.85
CA TYR A 37 -6.37 13.99 -0.95
C TYR A 37 -6.18 14.97 0.23
N THR A 38 -7.13 15.88 0.44
CA THR A 38 -7.08 16.91 1.49
C THR A 38 -7.05 16.31 2.90
N LYS A 39 -7.66 15.16 3.12
CA LYS A 39 -7.66 14.47 4.44
C LYS A 39 -6.59 13.39 4.57
N HIS A 40 -5.52 13.44 3.77
CA HIS A 40 -4.48 12.42 3.84
C HIS A 40 -3.76 12.45 5.20
N PRO A 41 -3.73 11.34 5.97
CA PRO A 41 -3.21 11.33 7.34
C PRO A 41 -1.73 11.75 7.46
N GLN A 42 -0.89 11.36 6.50
CA GLN A 42 0.53 11.74 6.50
C GLN A 42 0.79 13.24 6.33
N LEU A 43 -0.21 14.03 5.93
CA LEU A 43 -0.08 15.48 5.84
C LEU A 43 -0.26 16.16 7.20
N THR A 44 -0.80 15.48 8.20
CA THR A 44 -1.01 16.04 9.55
C THR A 44 0.30 16.58 10.13
N ARG A 45 1.39 15.82 10.03
CA ARG A 45 2.73 16.24 10.50
C ARG A 45 3.28 17.47 9.76
N PHE A 46 3.02 17.60 8.46
CA PHE A 46 3.42 18.80 7.70
C PHE A 46 2.55 20.01 8.04
N ARG A 47 1.25 19.81 8.30
CA ARG A 47 0.33 20.89 8.74
C ARG A 47 0.62 21.39 10.14
N ALA A 48 1.16 20.54 11.00
CA ALA A 48 1.58 20.93 12.35
C ALA A 48 2.83 21.81 12.35
N HIS A 49 3.60 21.83 11.25
CA HIS A 49 4.75 22.71 11.11
C HIS A 49 4.29 24.18 10.92
N PRO A 50 4.96 25.18 11.53
CA PRO A 50 4.58 26.60 11.39
C PRO A 50 4.55 27.12 9.96
N ASP A 51 5.38 26.53 9.08
CA ASP A 51 5.39 26.81 7.64
C ASP A 51 5.33 25.50 6.84
N PRO A 52 4.12 24.98 6.52
CA PRO A 52 3.98 23.71 5.82
C PRO A 52 4.53 23.71 4.39
N LEU A 53 4.52 24.86 3.69
CA LEU A 53 4.97 24.96 2.31
C LEU A 53 6.50 24.95 2.22
N SER A 54 7.17 25.67 3.12
CA SER A 54 8.63 25.59 3.25
C SER A 54 9.08 24.18 3.65
N ALA A 55 8.36 23.53 4.57
CA ALA A 55 8.69 22.17 5.01
C ALA A 55 8.58 21.12 3.90
N ILE A 56 7.47 21.10 3.13
CA ILE A 56 7.35 20.20 1.97
C ILE A 56 8.33 20.59 0.85
N GLY A 57 8.69 21.86 0.74
CA GLY A 57 9.69 22.34 -0.21
C GLY A 57 11.10 21.85 0.10
N PHE A 58 11.51 21.83 1.38
CA PHE A 58 12.76 21.20 1.82
C PHE A 58 12.75 19.70 1.48
N PHE A 59 11.67 19.00 1.81
CA PHE A 59 11.49 17.57 1.53
C PHE A 59 11.62 17.25 0.02
N LEU A 60 10.96 18.03 -0.84
CA LEU A 60 11.11 17.91 -2.29
C LEU A 60 12.55 18.20 -2.74
N GLY A 61 13.21 19.19 -2.14
CA GLY A 61 14.61 19.50 -2.41
C GLY A 61 15.55 18.33 -2.11
N GLU A 62 15.32 17.59 -1.03
CA GLU A 62 16.08 16.37 -0.73
C GLU A 62 15.92 15.30 -1.83
N LEU A 63 14.68 15.03 -2.25
CA LEU A 63 14.40 14.08 -3.33
C LEU A 63 15.06 14.50 -4.65
N GLN A 64 15.04 15.79 -4.97
CA GLN A 64 15.63 16.34 -6.19
C GLN A 64 17.16 16.23 -6.18
N ARG A 65 17.80 16.52 -5.05
CA ARG A 65 19.26 16.36 -4.89
C ARG A 65 19.67 14.91 -5.04
N GLU A 66 18.95 14.00 -4.40
CA GLU A 66 19.20 12.56 -4.53
C GLU A 66 19.03 12.07 -5.96
N ALA A 67 17.94 12.50 -6.62
CA ALA A 67 17.70 12.17 -8.02
C ALA A 67 18.85 12.66 -8.91
N THR A 68 19.32 13.89 -8.70
CA THR A 68 20.43 14.48 -9.45
C THR A 68 21.73 13.72 -9.22
N ALA A 69 22.05 13.35 -7.97
CA ALA A 69 23.23 12.57 -7.63
C ALA A 69 23.25 11.21 -8.35
N ARG A 70 22.07 10.64 -8.63
CA ARG A 70 21.91 9.39 -9.38
C ARG A 70 21.72 9.57 -10.89
N GLY A 71 21.85 10.80 -11.41
CA GLY A 71 21.70 11.11 -12.84
C GLY A 71 20.26 11.19 -13.35
N TYR A 72 19.26 11.28 -12.47
CA TYR A 72 17.87 11.51 -12.83
C TYR A 72 17.54 13.00 -12.88
N VAL A 73 16.59 13.37 -13.76
CA VAL A 73 16.13 14.75 -13.90
C VAL A 73 14.78 14.94 -13.23
N PHE A 74 14.79 15.42 -11.98
CA PHE A 74 13.59 15.95 -11.34
C PHE A 74 13.56 17.47 -11.51
N ASN A 75 12.46 17.98 -12.09
CA ASN A 75 12.33 19.41 -12.37
C ASN A 75 12.18 20.21 -11.08
N ALA A 76 13.27 20.83 -10.62
CA ALA A 76 13.32 21.65 -9.42
C ALA A 76 12.38 22.87 -9.48
N ALA A 77 12.04 23.37 -10.67
CA ALA A 77 11.10 24.48 -10.84
C ALA A 77 9.66 24.15 -10.42
N LEU A 78 9.36 22.87 -10.16
CA LEU A 78 8.05 22.45 -9.63
C LEU A 78 7.93 22.64 -8.11
N ILE A 79 9.03 22.92 -7.41
CA ILE A 79 9.05 23.15 -5.97
C ILE A 79 8.61 24.59 -5.71
N ALA A 80 7.45 24.77 -5.07
CA ALA A 80 6.82 26.08 -4.94
C ALA A 80 7.51 26.99 -3.91
N ALA A 81 8.03 26.41 -2.83
CA ALA A 81 8.74 27.13 -1.77
C ALA A 81 10.02 26.37 -1.39
N PRO A 82 11.08 26.40 -2.21
CA PRO A 82 12.34 25.72 -1.89
C PRO A 82 12.91 26.24 -0.57
N SER A 83 13.41 25.33 0.26
CA SER A 83 14.06 25.67 1.52
C SER A 83 15.38 24.91 1.65
N ALA A 84 16.38 25.58 2.20
CA ALA A 84 17.68 25.01 2.56
C ALA A 84 17.75 24.61 4.05
N THR A 85 16.77 25.03 4.85
CA THR A 85 16.73 24.80 6.29
C THR A 85 15.90 23.56 6.59
N PRO A 86 16.45 22.55 7.30
CA PRO A 86 15.67 21.40 7.74
C PRO A 86 14.47 21.84 8.60
N PRO A 87 13.24 21.39 8.30
CA PRO A 87 12.04 21.77 9.04
C PRO A 87 11.93 21.10 10.42
N GLY A 88 12.72 20.05 10.67
CA GLY A 88 12.77 19.40 11.98
C GLY A 88 11.44 18.77 12.42
N ILE A 89 10.68 18.17 11.50
CA ILE A 89 9.38 17.58 11.80
C ILE A 89 9.58 16.33 12.67
N PRO A 90 8.95 16.22 13.86
CA PRO A 90 9.06 15.02 14.67
C PRO A 90 8.53 13.79 13.92
N VAL A 91 9.22 12.66 14.08
CA VAL A 91 8.73 11.34 13.65
C VAL A 91 9.13 10.30 14.68
N HIS A 92 8.21 9.41 15.02
CA HIS A 92 8.53 8.31 15.91
C HIS A 92 9.56 7.33 15.32
N GLU A 93 10.47 6.82 16.15
CA GLU A 93 11.42 5.78 15.75
C GLU A 93 10.75 4.53 15.18
N GLY A 94 9.61 4.11 15.74
CA GLY A 94 8.85 2.96 15.28
C GLY A 94 8.28 3.15 13.89
N GLN A 95 7.93 4.39 13.51
CA GLN A 95 7.53 4.71 12.15
C GLN A 95 8.69 4.56 11.18
N VAL A 96 9.86 5.11 11.49
CA VAL A 96 11.04 5.01 10.62
C VAL A 96 11.44 3.54 10.42
N ALA A 97 11.43 2.75 11.51
CA ALA A 97 11.69 1.31 11.45
C ALA A 97 10.67 0.57 10.56
N TYR A 98 9.38 0.86 10.75
CA TYR A 98 8.32 0.28 9.93
C TYR A 98 8.48 0.63 8.45
N GLU A 99 8.78 1.88 8.14
CA GLU A 99 9.01 2.31 6.77
C GLU A 99 10.22 1.62 6.14
N LEU A 100 11.33 1.50 6.87
CA LEU A 100 12.52 0.82 6.37
C LEU A 100 12.25 -0.65 6.05
N GLU A 101 11.53 -1.38 6.92
CA GLU A 101 11.13 -2.76 6.62
C GLU A 101 10.12 -2.83 5.46
N TRP A 102 9.19 -1.88 5.40
CA TRP A 102 8.26 -1.78 4.27
C TRP A 102 9.01 -1.59 2.95
N LEU A 103 10.03 -0.73 2.93
CA LEU A 103 10.90 -0.53 1.77
C LEU A 103 11.62 -1.84 1.40
N ARG A 104 12.27 -2.50 2.37
CA ARG A 104 12.94 -3.81 2.15
C ARG A 104 12.01 -4.84 1.53
N SER A 105 10.79 -4.99 2.06
CA SER A 105 9.79 -5.93 1.54
C SER A 105 9.42 -5.65 0.07
N LYS A 106 9.37 -4.36 -0.29
CA LYS A 106 8.99 -3.87 -1.61
C LYS A 106 10.14 -4.03 -2.60
N VAL A 107 11.37 -3.78 -2.17
CA VAL A 107 12.61 -3.88 -2.98
C VAL A 107 12.98 -5.33 -3.25
N ARG A 108 12.84 -6.24 -2.26
CA ARG A 108 13.17 -7.67 -2.36
C ARG A 108 12.64 -8.36 -3.62
N ARG A 109 11.47 -7.95 -4.10
CA ARG A 109 10.83 -8.53 -5.29
C ARG A 109 11.25 -7.89 -6.62
N ARG A 110 11.71 -6.64 -6.62
CA ARG A 110 11.91 -5.87 -7.86
C ARG A 110 13.34 -5.45 -8.13
N GLU A 111 14.17 -5.30 -7.10
CA GLU A 111 15.53 -4.81 -7.25
C GLU A 111 16.46 -5.47 -6.20
N PRO A 112 16.77 -6.77 -6.34
CA PRO A 112 17.56 -7.50 -5.34
C PRO A 112 18.94 -6.91 -5.08
N ALA A 113 19.58 -6.32 -6.10
CA ALA A 113 20.87 -5.64 -5.93
C ALA A 113 20.77 -4.40 -5.01
N TRP A 114 19.64 -3.68 -5.04
CA TRP A 114 19.39 -2.55 -4.15
C TRP A 114 19.09 -3.00 -2.72
N LEU A 115 18.54 -4.21 -2.54
CA LEU A 115 18.30 -4.76 -1.20
C LEU A 115 19.60 -4.90 -0.41
N ALA A 116 20.69 -5.31 -1.05
CA ALA A 116 22.00 -5.42 -0.40
C ALA A 116 22.48 -4.08 0.17
N ALA A 117 22.18 -2.96 -0.49
CA ALA A 117 22.49 -1.62 0.01
C ALA A 117 21.62 -1.20 1.21
N LEU A 118 20.52 -1.90 1.49
CA LEU A 118 19.63 -1.69 2.64
C LEU A 118 19.95 -2.60 3.83
N GLU A 119 20.80 -3.61 3.64
CA GLU A 119 21.27 -4.50 4.70
C GLU A 119 22.21 -3.74 5.63
N GLY A 120 22.05 -3.92 6.95
CA GLY A 120 22.86 -3.23 7.96
C GLY A 120 22.54 -1.74 8.17
N VAL A 121 21.56 -1.17 7.44
CA VAL A 121 21.09 0.20 7.71
C VAL A 121 20.32 0.24 9.02
N GLU A 122 20.90 0.95 9.99
CA GLU A 122 20.31 1.22 11.31
C GLU A 122 19.22 2.29 11.25
N VAL A 123 18.16 2.12 12.05
CA VAL A 123 16.99 3.01 12.05
C VAL A 123 17.39 4.46 12.36
N ALA A 124 18.25 4.65 13.37
CA ALA A 124 18.72 5.97 13.81
C ALA A 124 19.42 6.77 12.70
N MET A 125 20.04 6.09 11.73
CA MET A 125 20.73 6.72 10.59
C MET A 125 19.86 6.79 9.33
N SER A 126 18.68 6.19 9.37
CA SER A 126 17.84 6.01 8.18
C SER A 126 16.86 7.16 7.93
N ALA A 127 16.69 8.10 8.86
CA ALA A 127 15.75 9.20 8.71
C ALA A 127 16.22 10.25 7.70
N ALA A 128 15.28 10.83 6.93
CA ALA A 128 15.55 11.98 6.07
C ALA A 128 15.78 13.25 6.90
N ALA A 129 16.55 14.21 6.38
CA ALA A 129 16.88 15.43 7.12
C ALA A 129 15.65 16.31 7.40
N SER A 130 14.54 16.09 6.68
CA SER A 130 13.24 16.68 6.99
C SER A 130 12.73 16.36 8.39
N PHE A 131 13.20 15.27 9.02
CA PHE A 131 12.63 14.74 10.24
C PHE A 131 13.62 14.66 11.40
N VAL A 132 13.10 14.82 12.61
CA VAL A 132 13.81 14.55 13.87
C VAL A 132 13.20 13.31 14.50
N VAL A 133 14.01 12.28 14.69
CA VAL A 133 13.56 11.02 15.30
C VAL A 133 13.34 11.24 16.80
N VAL A 134 12.15 10.87 17.28
CA VAL A 134 11.80 10.88 18.70
C VAL A 134 11.37 9.49 19.16
N PRO A 135 11.52 9.15 20.46
CA PRO A 135 11.03 7.87 20.99
C PRO A 135 9.53 7.71 20.75
N GLY A 136 9.10 6.52 20.31
CA GLY A 136 7.69 6.25 20.02
C GLY A 136 7.45 5.05 19.11
N GLY A 137 6.21 4.56 19.11
CA GLY A 137 5.78 3.45 18.25
C GLY A 137 5.57 3.84 16.79
N ILE A 138 4.82 3.03 16.04
CA ILE A 138 4.34 3.44 14.72
C ILE A 138 3.39 4.64 14.89
N GLU A 139 3.45 5.58 13.95
CA GLU A 139 2.61 6.76 14.00
C GLU A 139 1.12 6.39 13.83
N GLU A 140 0.24 7.04 14.58
CA GLU A 140 -1.20 6.73 14.59
C GLU A 140 -1.86 6.88 13.21
N TRP A 141 -1.26 7.70 12.34
CA TRP A 141 -1.74 7.92 10.98
C TRP A 141 -1.36 6.81 10.00
N GLU A 142 -0.44 5.91 10.36
CA GLU A 142 0.00 4.84 9.47
C GLU A 142 -1.05 3.73 9.41
N LYS A 143 -1.52 3.46 8.20
CA LYS A 143 -2.44 2.35 7.94
C LYS A 143 -1.63 1.07 7.77
N ILE A 144 -1.38 0.38 8.87
CA ILE A 144 -0.74 -0.94 8.84
C ILE A 144 -1.67 -1.90 8.11
N ALA A 145 -1.18 -2.54 7.06
CA ALA A 145 -1.91 -3.62 6.43
C ALA A 145 -1.87 -4.82 7.38
N GLU A 146 -2.94 -5.02 8.18
CA GLU A 146 -3.10 -6.26 8.92
C GLU A 146 -3.04 -7.44 7.94
N PRO A 147 -2.29 -8.51 8.25
CA PRO A 147 -2.32 -9.71 7.43
C PRO A 147 -3.76 -10.23 7.44
N LYS A 148 -4.39 -10.29 6.26
CA LYS A 148 -5.71 -10.92 6.11
C LYS A 148 -5.58 -12.39 6.52
N VAL A 149 -5.96 -12.71 7.75
CA VAL A 149 -6.07 -14.11 8.21
C VAL A 149 -7.15 -14.76 7.35
N LYS A 150 -6.74 -15.63 6.41
CA LYS A 150 -7.68 -16.52 5.73
C LYS A 150 -8.27 -17.43 6.80
N LYS A 151 -9.52 -17.18 7.20
CA LYS A 151 -10.29 -18.12 8.02
C LYS A 151 -10.51 -19.38 7.17
N GLU A 152 -9.66 -20.39 7.34
CA GLU A 152 -9.96 -21.74 6.87
C GLU A 152 -11.21 -22.22 7.61
N ARG A 153 -12.32 -22.27 6.89
CA ARG A 153 -13.52 -22.98 7.35
C ARG A 153 -13.17 -24.46 7.37
N ARG A 154 -12.73 -24.98 8.53
CA ARG A 154 -12.70 -26.42 8.79
C ARG A 154 -14.15 -26.92 8.77
N LYS A 155 -14.55 -27.58 7.68
CA LYS A 155 -15.74 -28.43 7.67
C LYS A 155 -15.45 -29.61 8.60
N VAL A 156 -15.97 -29.56 9.82
CA VAL A 156 -16.06 -30.73 10.68
C VAL A 156 -17.13 -31.63 10.05
N LYS A 157 -16.70 -32.74 9.46
CA LYS A 157 -17.58 -33.82 9.01
C LYS A 157 -17.79 -34.71 10.23
N THR A 158 -18.92 -34.55 10.90
CA THR A 158 -19.34 -35.49 11.94
C THR A 158 -19.78 -36.76 11.23
N GLU A 159 -18.93 -37.78 11.28
CA GLU A 159 -19.33 -39.17 11.02
C GLU A 159 -19.77 -39.75 12.36
N GLU A 160 -21.08 -39.85 12.56
CA GLU A 160 -21.67 -40.79 13.51
C GLU A 160 -22.33 -41.90 12.68
N GLY A 161 -21.74 -43.09 12.77
CA GLY A 161 -22.33 -44.33 12.31
C GLY A 161 -22.75 -45.17 13.51
N GLU A 162 -23.99 -45.65 13.47
CA GLU A 162 -24.60 -46.84 14.09
C GLU A 162 -26.12 -46.58 14.10
N GLY A 163 -27.04 -47.34 13.50
CA GLY A 163 -27.07 -48.73 13.12
C GLY A 163 -28.26 -49.40 13.84
N ARG A 164 -29.42 -49.59 13.18
CA ARG A 164 -30.40 -50.73 13.35
C ARG A 164 -31.73 -50.51 12.56
N PRO A 165 -32.55 -51.56 12.30
CA PRO A 165 -32.98 -51.88 10.93
C PRO A 165 -34.50 -51.98 10.67
N LYS A 166 -34.81 -52.18 9.37
CA LYS A 166 -35.98 -52.83 8.73
C LYS A 166 -37.40 -52.34 9.06
N VAL A 167 -38.13 -51.86 8.04
CA VAL A 167 -39.44 -52.46 7.65
C VAL A 167 -39.62 -52.39 6.13
N GLU A 168 -39.89 -53.56 5.59
CA GLU A 168 -40.19 -53.93 4.22
C GLU A 168 -41.65 -53.58 3.89
N ARG A 169 -41.91 -52.83 2.81
CA ARG A 169 -43.22 -52.77 2.16
C ARG A 169 -43.07 -52.86 0.65
N THR A 170 -43.39 -54.05 0.17
CA THR A 170 -43.70 -54.39 -1.20
C THR A 170 -44.88 -53.57 -1.72
N ARG A 171 -44.82 -53.15 -3.00
CA ARG A 171 -45.99 -53.12 -3.90
C ARG A 171 -45.58 -52.84 -5.36
N SER A 172 -45.58 -53.93 -6.12
CA SER A 172 -45.97 -54.13 -7.52
C SER A 172 -46.36 -52.90 -8.37
N ALA A 173 -45.68 -52.74 -9.51
CA ALA A 173 -46.22 -52.19 -10.77
C ALA A 173 -47.16 -53.23 -11.45
N PRO A 174 -47.81 -53.05 -12.63
CA PRO A 174 -47.60 -52.08 -13.74
C PRO A 174 -48.97 -51.71 -14.45
N PRO A 175 -49.14 -51.51 -15.79
CA PRO A 175 -48.30 -51.00 -16.90
C PRO A 175 -48.97 -49.93 -17.85
N ARG A 176 -48.18 -49.37 -18.80
CA ARG A 176 -48.50 -48.99 -20.22
C ARG A 176 -49.42 -47.75 -20.47
N LEU A 177 -49.43 -47.00 -21.60
CA LEU A 177 -48.92 -47.12 -22.99
C LEU A 177 -49.05 -45.76 -23.73
N GLY A 178 -48.15 -45.45 -24.68
CA GLY A 178 -48.38 -44.59 -25.87
C GLY A 178 -48.46 -43.07 -25.66
N SER A 179 -48.14 -42.17 -26.60
CA SER A 179 -47.90 -42.29 -28.04
C SER A 179 -47.58 -40.88 -28.60
N ARG A 180 -46.63 -40.83 -29.55
CA ARG A 180 -46.50 -39.90 -30.71
C ARG A 180 -46.13 -38.42 -30.44
N ARG A 181 -44.99 -37.94 -30.98
CA ARG A 181 -44.70 -37.50 -32.38
C ARG A 181 -45.38 -36.17 -32.74
N SER A 182 -44.58 -35.13 -32.97
CA SER A 182 -44.54 -34.26 -34.18
C SER A 182 -43.57 -33.09 -33.88
N GLU A 183 -42.41 -32.98 -34.52
CA GLU A 183 -42.12 -32.51 -35.90
C GLU A 183 -42.35 -31.01 -36.17
N ARG A 184 -41.39 -30.46 -36.92
CA ARG A 184 -41.34 -29.21 -37.72
C ARG A 184 -40.72 -27.99 -37.01
N LEU A 185 -39.52 -27.53 -37.43
CA LEU A 185 -39.17 -26.73 -38.64
C LEU A 185 -39.63 -25.25 -38.45
N ALA A 186 -38.91 -24.18 -38.77
CA ALA A 186 -37.65 -23.94 -39.47
C ALA A 186 -37.21 -22.46 -39.26
N ALA A 187 -36.00 -22.15 -39.73
CA ALA A 187 -35.58 -20.92 -40.42
C ALA A 187 -35.31 -19.61 -39.63
N THR A 188 -34.01 -19.34 -39.52
CA THR A 188 -33.21 -18.09 -39.72
C THR A 188 -33.78 -17.03 -40.70
N PRO A 189 -33.11 -15.87 -40.93
CA PRO A 189 -32.46 -14.89 -40.04
C PRO A 189 -32.80 -13.42 -40.43
N ARG A 190 -32.31 -12.43 -39.67
CA ARG A 190 -31.80 -11.15 -40.20
C ARG A 190 -30.68 -10.65 -39.31
#